data_AF-A5KPC3-F1
#
_entry.id   AF-A5KPC3-F1
#
_cell.length_a   1.000
_cell.length_b   1.000
_cell.length_c   1.000
_cell.angle_alpha   90.00
_cell.angle_beta   90.00
_cell.angle_gamma   90.00
#
_symmetry.space_group_name_H-M   'P 1'
#
loop_
_entity.id
_entity.type
_entity.pdbx_description
1 polymer ?
#
loop_
_entity_poly.entity_id
_entity_poly.type
_entity_poly.pdbx_seq_one_letter_code
_entity_poly.pdbx_strand_id
1 'polypeptide(L)' 'MKLGNSVDIRLEATELPKIEPYAVVELEEPVYAPYVQRGNFPVLVEKITCKGIRPVANKNM' A
#
# COMPACT_ATOMS: atom_id res chain seq x y z
N MET A 1 -17.87 10.81 -4.05
CA MET A 1 -16.73 11.36 -3.28
C MET A 1 -15.54 10.47 -3.57
N LYS A 2 -14.63 10.89 -4.46
CA LYS A 2 -13.44 10.11 -4.84
C LYS A 2 -12.34 10.39 -3.83
N LEU A 3 -11.93 9.36 -3.11
CA LEU A 3 -10.85 9.38 -2.14
C LEU A 3 -9.52 9.55 -2.89
N GLY A 4 -8.62 10.35 -2.31
CA GLY A 4 -7.39 10.81 -2.94
C GLY A 4 -6.56 9.67 -3.54
N ASN A 5 -5.79 9.99 -4.58
CA ASN A 5 -5.04 9.03 -5.42
C ASN A 5 -3.95 8.22 -4.67
N SER A 6 -3.89 8.24 -3.34
CA SER A 6 -2.85 7.62 -2.53
C SER A 6 -3.43 6.77 -1.40
N VAL A 7 -2.92 5.54 -1.28
CA VAL A 7 -3.23 4.56 -0.23
C VAL A 7 -2.06 4.52 0.76
N ASP A 8 -2.32 4.42 2.07
CA ASP A 8 -1.28 4.17 3.09
C ASP A 8 -1.04 2.67 3.19
N ILE A 9 0.16 2.21 2.82
CA ILE A 9 0.57 0.80 2.94
C ILE A 9 1.55 0.68 4.09
N ARG A 10 1.22 -0.12 5.09
CA ARG A 10 2.11 -0.47 6.20
C ARG A 10 2.63 -1.88 6.04
N LEU A 11 3.94 -1.97 5.87
CA LEU A 11 4.65 -3.22 5.74
C LEU A 11 5.12 -3.70 7.12
N GLU A 12 4.87 -4.96 7.46
CA GLU A 12 5.37 -5.58 8.70
C GLU A 12 6.83 -6.03 8.59
N ALA A 13 7.34 -6.20 7.36
CA ALA A 13 8.73 -6.57 7.12
C ALA A 13 9.71 -5.53 7.69
N THR A 14 10.80 -6.02 8.26
CA THR A 14 11.85 -5.20 8.91
C THR A 14 12.84 -4.60 7.91
N GLU A 15 12.92 -5.17 6.71
CA GLU A 15 13.82 -4.69 5.66
C GLU A 15 13.07 -3.83 4.65
N LEU A 16 13.67 -2.70 4.27
CA LEU A 16 13.12 -1.83 3.25
C LEU A 16 13.16 -2.54 1.89
N PRO A 17 12.02 -2.72 1.21
CA PRO A 17 11.98 -3.41 -0.07
C PRO A 17 12.68 -2.56 -1.14
N LYS A 18 13.54 -3.20 -1.94
CA LYS A 18 14.21 -2.57 -3.09
C LYS A 18 13.29 -2.64 -4.31
N ILE A 19 12.39 -1.66 -4.42
CA ILE A 19 11.39 -1.59 -5.48
C ILE A 19 11.60 -0.30 -6.27
N GLU A 20 11.68 -0.43 -7.59
CA GLU A 20 11.79 0.73 -8.48
C GLU A 20 10.50 1.58 -8.46
N PRO A 21 10.60 2.91 -8.58
CA PRO A 21 9.44 3.77 -8.73
C PRO A 21 8.53 3.30 -9.86
N TYR A 22 7.22 3.31 -9.63
CA TYR A 22 6.19 2.86 -10.58
C TYR A 22 6.24 1.37 -10.97
N ALA A 23 7.01 0.54 -10.26
CA ALA A 23 6.97 -0.90 -10.44
C ALA A 23 5.60 -1.48 -10.04
N VAL A 24 5.18 -2.52 -10.77
CA VAL A 24 4.00 -3.32 -10.40
C VAL A 24 4.40 -4.27 -9.29
N VAL A 25 3.59 -4.32 -8.23
CA VAL A 25 3.88 -5.09 -7.01
C VAL A 25 2.68 -5.92 -6.58
N GLU A 26 2.96 -7.01 -5.90
CA GLU A 26 1.98 -7.79 -5.14
C GLU A 26 2.22 -7.62 -3.64
N LEU A 27 1.13 -7.56 -2.88
CA LEU A 27 1.15 -7.51 -1.42
C LEU A 27 0.89 -8.90 -0.86
N GLU A 28 1.69 -9.32 0.12
CA GLU A 28 1.52 -10.61 0.80
C GLU A 28 0.57 -10.46 2.00
N GLU A 29 -0.47 -11.29 2.03
CA GLU A 29 -1.52 -11.28 3.06
C GLU A 29 -2.08 -9.87 3.36
N PRO A 30 -2.62 -9.15 2.35
CA PRO A 30 -3.11 -7.80 2.57
C PRO A 30 -4.37 -7.80 3.44
N VAL A 31 -4.36 -6.99 4.49
CA VAL A 31 -5.51 -6.70 5.34
C VAL A 31 -5.95 -5.26 5.11
N TYR A 32 -7.18 -5.11 4.62
CA TYR A 32 -7.79 -3.82 4.35
C TYR A 32 -8.44 -3.24 5.61
N ALA A 33 -8.04 -2.03 5.99
CA ALA A 33 -8.66 -1.28 7.07
C ALA A 33 -9.31 -0.01 6.50
N PRO A 34 -10.65 0.02 6.35
CA PRO A 34 -11.32 1.21 5.85
C PRO A 34 -11.30 2.32 6.91
N TYR A 35 -10.83 3.50 6.48
CA TYR A 35 -11.02 4.82 7.11
C TYR A 35 -10.43 5.01 8.52
N VAL A 36 -9.26 5.67 8.55
CA VAL A 36 -8.69 6.22 9.78
C VAL A 36 -8.63 7.74 9.65
N GLN A 37 -9.27 8.48 10.56
CA GLN A 37 -9.09 9.94 10.64
C GLN A 37 -7.65 10.25 11.08
N ARG A 38 -6.93 11.06 10.29
CA ARG A 38 -5.61 11.57 10.65
C ARG A 38 -5.74 12.99 11.22
N GLY A 39 -5.90 13.09 12.54
CA GLY A 39 -6.06 14.38 13.25
C GLY A 39 -7.42 15.03 13.00
N ASN A 40 -7.47 16.37 12.98
CA ASN A 40 -8.73 17.14 12.80
C ASN A 40 -9.20 17.24 11.34
N PHE A 41 -8.43 16.70 10.39
CA PHE A 41 -8.83 16.68 8.98
C PHE A 41 -9.49 15.32 8.70
N PRO A 42 -10.71 15.28 8.11
CA PRO A 42 -11.33 14.05 7.67
C PRO A 42 -10.63 13.54 6.40
N VAL A 43 -9.33 13.26 6.46
CA VAL A 43 -8.63 12.56 5.41
C VAL A 43 -8.96 11.09 5.60
N LEU A 44 -9.96 10.66 4.84
CA LEU A 44 -10.28 9.26 4.69
C LEU A 44 -9.14 8.62 3.87
N VAL A 45 -8.17 8.03 4.57
CA VAL A 45 -7.09 7.28 3.93
C VAL A 45 -7.50 5.81 3.94
N GLU A 46 -7.51 5.19 2.76
CA GLU A 46 -7.55 3.74 2.66
C GLU A 46 -6.22 3.21 3.18
N LYS A 47 -6.26 2.35 4.19
CA LYS A 47 -5.09 1.79 4.83
C LYS A 47 -5.02 0.30 4.52
N ILE A 48 -3.86 -0.16 4.09
CA ILE A 48 -3.55 -1.58 3.90
C ILE A 48 -2.38 -1.94 4.80
N THR A 49 -2.49 -3.04 5.54
CA THR A 49 -1.37 -3.68 6.22
C THR A 49 -1.02 -4.97 5.48
N CYS A 50 0.27 -5.28 5.30
CA CYS A 50 0.70 -6.50 4.64
C CYS A 50 2.00 -7.04 5.25
N LYS A 51 2.23 -8.35 5.12
CA LYS A 51 3.45 -9.00 5.60
C LYS A 51 4.65 -8.72 4.69
N GLY A 52 4.40 -8.60 3.40
CA GLY A 52 5.42 -8.52 2.36
C GLY A 52 4.95 -7.67 1.18
N ILE A 53 5.91 -7.19 0.40
CA ILE A 53 5.69 -6.54 -0.90
C ILE A 53 6.76 -7.03 -1.86
N ARG A 54 6.33 -7.52 -3.03
CA ARG A 54 7.23 -8.12 -4.02
C ARG A 54 6.98 -7.54 -5.41
N PRO A 55 8.02 -7.19 -6.18
CA PRO A 55 7.84 -6.77 -7.55
C PRO A 55 7.32 -7.93 -8.39
N VAL A 56 6.36 -7.64 -9.26
CA VAL A 56 5.90 -8.61 -10.26
C VAL A 56 6.83 -8.49 -11.46
N ALA A 57 7.52 -9.57 -11.80
CA ALA A 57 8.21 -9.65 -13.08
C ALA A 57 7.15 -9.58 -14.18
N ASN A 58 7.13 -8.47 -14.93
CA ASN A 58 6.24 -8.32 -16.07
C ASN A 58 6.58 -9.43 -17.07
N LYS A 59 5.76 -10.48 -17.14
CA LYS A 59 5.99 -11.58 -18.08
C LYS A 59 5.66 -11.20 -19.52
N ASN A 60 5.00 -10.06 -19.77
CA ASN A 60 4.67 -9.57 -21.10
C ASN A 60 4.68 -8.04 -21.11
N MET A 61 5.66 -7.45 -21.80
CA MET A 61 5.52 -6.16 -22.48
C MET A 61 5.65 -6.42 -23.98
#